data_AF-A0A948BUM2-F1
#
_entry.id   AF-A0A948BUM2-F1
#
_cell.length_a   1.000
_cell.length_b   1.000
_cell.length_c   1.000
_cell.angle_alpha   90.00
_cell.angle_beta   90.00
_cell.angle_gamma   90.00
#
_symmetry.space_group_name_H-M   'P 1'
#
loop_
_entity.id
_entity.type
_entity.pdbx_description
1 polymer ?
#
loop_
_entity_poly.entity_id
_entity_poly.type
_entity_poly.pdbx_seq_one_letter_code
_entity_poly.pdbx_strand_id
1 'polypeptide(L)'
;MKIDITRKPPADLFKNHGRYRLGAALFLAPSLCGLLLIAWIILSDSPPSDTLEMVAFGLFVVPVLGFSFFGGKLQAYKGLNPAEIKELAALMEKHPEVREYCAKVTETGRQPIMAEFEACREWAEDVDFKAEKNIL
;
A
#
# COMPACT_ATOMS: atom_id res chain seq x y z
N MET A 1 -0.24 5.55 4.02
CA MET A 1 0.86 6.16 4.81
C MET A 1 0.78 7.64 4.50
N LYS A 2 0.59 8.54 5.48
CA LYS A 2 0.40 9.97 5.15
C LYS A 2 1.78 10.59 4.88
N ILE A 3 2.06 10.91 3.62
CA ILE A 3 3.29 11.58 3.20
C ILE A 3 2.96 13.07 3.11
N ASP A 4 3.78 13.88 3.76
CA ASP A 4 3.68 15.34 3.71
C ASP A 4 4.69 15.84 2.67
N ILE A 5 4.17 16.36 1.55
CA ILE A 5 5.00 16.83 0.44
C ILE A 5 5.79 18.09 0.77
N THR A 6 5.47 18.78 1.88
CA THR A 6 6.20 19.98 2.32
C THR A 6 7.47 19.63 3.13
N ARG A 7 7.63 18.36 3.51
CA ARG A 7 8.78 17.87 4.29
C ARG A 7 9.78 17.16 3.40
N LYS A 8 10.97 16.90 3.96
CA LYS A 8 12.00 16.10 3.28
C LYS A 8 11.45 14.70 2.96
N PRO A 9 11.65 14.19 1.73
CA PRO A 9 11.20 12.87 1.36
C PRO A 9 11.88 11.83 2.25
N PRO A 10 11.18 10.77 2.69
CA PRO A 10 11.79 9.77 3.52
C PRO A 10 12.86 9.02 2.71
N ALA A 11 14.09 9.02 3.20
CA ALA A 11 15.26 8.54 2.47
C ALA A 11 15.33 7.00 2.33
N ASP A 12 14.63 6.26 3.20
CA ASP A 12 14.89 4.82 3.40
C ASP A 12 13.61 3.95 3.36
N LEU A 13 12.65 4.31 2.50
CA LEU A 13 11.36 3.61 2.34
C LEU A 13 11.53 2.15 1.87
N PHE A 14 12.51 1.89 1.00
CA PHE A 14 12.75 0.57 0.40
C PHE A 14 13.65 -0.36 1.23
N LYS A 15 14.37 0.13 2.24
CA LYS A 15 15.25 -0.72 3.05
C LYS A 15 14.48 -1.70 3.93
N ASN A 16 13.24 -1.37 4.28
CA ASN A 16 12.34 -2.27 4.99
C ASN A 16 11.49 -3.17 4.06
N HIS A 17 11.64 -3.06 2.74
CA HIS A 17 10.85 -3.83 1.76
C HIS A 17 11.05 -5.34 1.90
N GLY A 18 12.24 -5.78 2.35
CA GLY A 18 12.50 -7.18 2.69
C GLY A 18 11.74 -7.65 3.94
N ARG A 19 11.64 -6.79 4.97
CA ARG A 19 10.92 -7.11 6.21
C ARG A 19 9.40 -7.19 5.98
N TYR A 20 8.86 -6.31 5.15
CA TYR A 20 7.44 -6.38 4.76
C TYR A 20 7.12 -7.60 3.89
N ARG A 21 8.02 -7.99 2.98
CA ARG A 21 7.88 -9.25 2.22
C ARG A 21 7.94 -10.48 3.13
N LEU A 22 8.85 -10.51 4.09
CA LEU A 22 8.93 -11.58 5.08
C LEU A 22 7.67 -11.63 5.95
N GLY A 23 7.17 -10.48 6.42
CA GLY A 23 5.90 -10.41 7.14
C GLY A 23 4.74 -10.94 6.30
N ALA A 24 4.60 -10.46 5.06
CA ALA A 24 3.56 -10.95 4.14
C ALA A 24 3.67 -12.46 3.90
N ALA A 25 4.87 -13.00 3.67
CA ALA A 25 5.09 -14.43 3.50
C ALA A 25 4.74 -15.25 4.77
N LEU A 26 5.08 -14.73 5.95
CA LEU A 26 4.76 -15.34 7.24
C LEU A 26 3.25 -15.45 7.46
N PHE A 27 2.47 -14.47 6.99
CA PHE A 27 1.00 -14.51 7.07
C PHE A 27 0.35 -15.31 5.93
N LEU A 28 1.01 -15.44 4.79
CA LEU A 28 0.50 -16.19 3.64
C LEU A 28 0.57 -17.71 3.86
N ALA A 29 1.63 -18.21 4.52
CA ALA A 29 1.77 -19.64 4.85
C ALA A 29 0.61 -20.21 5.71
N PRO A 30 0.23 -19.61 6.86
CA PRO A 30 -0.90 -20.07 7.66
C PRO A 30 -2.24 -19.84 6.96
N SER A 31 -2.39 -18.76 6.17
CA SER A 31 -3.59 -18.54 5.35
C SER A 31 -3.82 -19.68 4.35
N LEU A 32 -2.77 -20.11 3.63
CA LEU A 32 -2.83 -21.28 2.75
C LEU A 32 -3.14 -22.56 3.52
N CYS A 33 -2.57 -22.72 4.72
CA CYS A 33 -2.81 -23.89 5.56
C CYS A 33 -4.27 -23.95 6.02
N GLY A 34 -4.85 -22.84 6.45
CA GLY A 34 -6.27 -22.73 6.77
C GLY A 34 -7.18 -23.04 5.57
N LEU A 35 -6.81 -22.53 4.38
CA LEU A 35 -7.56 -22.80 3.14
C LEU A 35 -7.52 -24.28 2.75
N LEU A 36 -6.37 -24.93 2.88
CA LEU A 36 -6.23 -26.38 2.65
C LEU A 36 -7.01 -27.21 3.67
N LEU A 37 -7.06 -26.79 4.94
CA LEU A 37 -7.86 -27.45 5.96
C LEU A 37 -9.36 -27.33 5.65
N ILE A 38 -9.85 -26.15 5.27
CA ILE A 38 -11.24 -25.95 4.84
C ILE A 38 -11.56 -26.84 3.65
N ALA A 39 -10.69 -26.85 2.62
CA ALA A 39 -10.88 -27.70 1.45
C ALA A 39 -10.91 -29.19 1.81
N TRP A 40 -10.03 -29.64 2.71
CA TRP A 40 -9.99 -31.01 3.18
C TRP A 40 -11.25 -31.39 3.96
N ILE A 41 -11.77 -30.51 4.82
CA ILE A 41 -13.04 -30.75 5.55
C ILE A 41 -14.19 -30.96 4.57
N ILE A 42 -14.28 -30.11 3.54
CA ILE A 42 -15.33 -30.20 2.49
C ILE A 42 -15.18 -31.49 1.67
N LEU A 43 -13.96 -31.85 1.27
CA LEU A 43 -13.68 -33.03 0.43
C LEU A 43 -13.82 -34.36 1.20
N SER A 44 -13.54 -34.35 2.49
CA SER A 44 -13.58 -35.56 3.34
C SER A 44 -14.97 -35.86 3.91
N ASP A 45 -15.95 -34.98 3.69
CA ASP A 45 -17.28 -35.05 4.30
C ASP A 45 -17.18 -35.28 5.83
N SER A 46 -16.18 -34.64 6.45
CA SER A 46 -15.91 -34.81 7.87
C SER A 46 -17.10 -34.31 8.68
N PRO A 47 -17.49 -35.02 9.76
CA PRO A 47 -18.58 -34.56 10.61
C PRO A 47 -18.27 -33.17 11.16
N PRO A 48 -19.26 -32.25 11.17
CA PRO A 48 -19.06 -30.89 11.61
C PRO A 48 -18.54 -30.88 13.05
N SER A 49 -17.50 -30.08 13.25
CA SER A 49 -16.74 -30.02 14.48
C SER A 49 -16.47 -28.55 14.78
N ASP A 50 -17.19 -28.02 15.77
CA ASP A 50 -17.09 -26.60 16.17
C ASP A 50 -15.64 -26.19 16.44
N THR A 51 -14.83 -27.09 17.02
CA THR A 51 -13.41 -26.87 17.28
C THR A 51 -12.57 -26.86 16.01
N LEU A 52 -12.82 -27.77 15.07
CA LEU A 52 -12.05 -27.85 13.82
C LEU A 52 -12.37 -26.67 12.90
N GLU A 53 -13.64 -26.29 12.81
CA GLU A 53 -14.11 -25.14 12.05
C GLU A 53 -13.58 -23.83 12.64
N MET A 54 -13.66 -23.65 13.97
CA MET A 54 -13.12 -22.47 14.63
C MET A 54 -11.61 -22.32 14.42
N VAL A 55 -10.86 -23.42 14.49
CA VAL A 55 -9.40 -23.43 14.24
C VAL A 55 -9.09 -23.10 12.77
N ALA A 56 -9.83 -23.70 11.82
CA ALA A 56 -9.66 -23.42 10.40
C ALA A 56 -9.99 -21.97 10.05
N PHE A 57 -11.07 -21.42 10.60
CA PHE A 57 -11.42 -20.00 10.47
C PHE A 57 -10.36 -19.09 11.10
N GLY A 58 -9.88 -19.40 12.31
CA GLY A 58 -8.83 -18.63 12.97
C GLY A 58 -7.53 -18.59 12.18
N LEU A 59 -7.12 -19.74 11.62
CA LEU A 59 -5.93 -19.88 10.76
C LEU A 59 -6.07 -19.19 9.41
N PHE A 60 -7.30 -18.90 8.98
CA PHE A 60 -7.55 -18.21 7.72
C PHE A 60 -7.74 -16.70 7.91
N VAL A 61 -8.67 -16.29 8.78
CA VAL A 61 -9.10 -14.89 8.91
C VAL A 61 -7.99 -14.01 9.47
N VAL A 62 -7.34 -14.43 10.57
CA VAL A 62 -6.30 -13.62 11.22
C VAL A 62 -5.11 -13.38 10.28
N PRO A 63 -4.59 -14.39 9.57
CA PRO A 63 -3.48 -14.17 8.67
C PRO A 63 -3.87 -13.44 7.38
N VAL A 64 -5.09 -13.61 6.87
CA VAL A 64 -5.57 -12.83 5.70
C VAL A 64 -5.65 -11.34 6.02
N LEU A 65 -6.11 -10.97 7.21
CA LEU A 65 -6.13 -9.57 7.65
C LEU A 65 -4.70 -9.02 7.79
N GLY A 66 -3.79 -9.80 8.39
CA GLY A 66 -2.37 -9.45 8.46
C GLY A 66 -1.76 -9.25 7.07
N PHE A 67 -1.97 -10.21 6.17
CA PHE A 67 -1.52 -10.14 4.79
C PHE A 67 -2.09 -8.93 4.05
N SER A 68 -3.36 -8.60 4.25
CA SER A 68 -3.99 -7.43 3.60
C SER A 68 -3.37 -6.12 4.09
N PHE A 69 -3.09 -6.01 5.40
CA PHE A 69 -2.42 -4.84 5.98
C PHE A 69 -0.99 -4.68 5.44
N PHE A 70 -0.21 -5.76 5.43
CA PHE A 70 1.17 -5.75 4.92
C PHE A 70 1.23 -5.59 3.40
N GLY A 71 0.29 -6.20 2.67
CA GLY A 71 0.13 -6.12 1.22
C GLY A 71 -0.23 -4.70 0.77
N GLY A 72 -1.17 -4.04 1.45
CA GLY A 72 -1.51 -2.63 1.17
C GLY A 72 -0.33 -1.69 1.43
N LYS A 73 0.47 -1.95 2.48
CA LYS A 73 1.73 -1.22 2.70
C LYS A 73 2.73 -1.47 1.57
N LEU A 74 2.88 -2.70 1.10
CA LEU A 74 3.74 -3.05 -0.05
C LEU A 74 3.28 -2.38 -1.35
N GLN A 75 1.98 -2.31 -1.59
CA GLN A 75 1.41 -1.62 -2.75
C GLN A 75 1.70 -0.12 -2.71
N ALA A 76 1.72 0.49 -1.52
CA ALA A 76 2.10 1.89 -1.35
C ALA A 76 3.58 2.17 -1.75
N TYR A 77 4.45 1.16 -1.67
CA TYR A 77 5.85 1.21 -2.13
C TYR A 77 6.03 0.84 -3.60
N LYS A 78 4.95 0.49 -4.32
CA LYS A 78 5.02 0.13 -5.73
C LYS A 78 5.49 1.35 -6.54
N GLY A 79 6.30 1.08 -7.55
CA GLY A 79 6.64 2.08 -8.56
C GLY A 79 5.41 2.50 -9.36
N LEU A 80 5.46 3.72 -9.88
CA LEU A 80 4.38 4.30 -10.66
C LEU A 80 4.25 3.63 -12.04
N ASN A 81 3.03 3.44 -12.48
CA ASN A 81 2.69 3.00 -13.84
C ASN A 81 2.85 4.17 -14.83
N PRO A 82 3.02 3.95 -16.15
CA PRO A 82 3.20 5.04 -17.10
C PRO A 82 2.07 6.08 -17.14
N ALA A 83 0.84 5.68 -16.82
CA ALA A 83 -0.28 6.61 -16.68
C ALA A 83 -0.10 7.55 -15.48
N GLU A 84 0.30 7.01 -14.32
CA GLU A 84 0.52 7.76 -13.08
C GLU A 84 1.75 8.67 -13.20
N ILE A 85 2.79 8.24 -13.94
CA ILE A 85 3.95 9.08 -14.26
C ILE A 85 3.54 10.29 -15.11
N LYS A 86 2.66 10.09 -16.09
CA LYS A 86 2.14 11.20 -16.92
C LYS A 86 1.30 12.17 -16.09
N GLU A 87 0.46 11.66 -15.21
CA GLU A 87 -0.35 12.48 -14.31
C GLU A 87 0.54 13.26 -13.32
N LEU A 88 1.56 12.61 -12.77
CA LEU A 88 2.55 13.27 -11.91
C LEU A 88 3.30 14.38 -12.67
N ALA A 89 3.68 14.15 -13.92
CA ALA A 89 4.31 15.18 -14.75
C ALA A 89 3.38 16.38 -14.97
N ALA A 90 2.09 16.15 -15.21
CA ALA A 90 1.10 17.23 -15.31
C ALA A 90 0.94 18.00 -13.99
N LEU A 91 0.95 17.30 -12.85
CA LEU A 91 0.94 17.95 -11.52
C LEU A 91 2.21 18.78 -11.27
N MET A 92 3.38 18.31 -11.71
CA MET A 92 4.64 19.06 -11.61
C MET A 92 4.66 20.33 -12.47
N GLU A 93 3.94 20.35 -13.59
CA GLU A 93 3.79 21.56 -14.41
C GLU A 93 2.83 22.58 -13.78
N LYS A 94 1.77 22.10 -13.11
CA LYS A 94 0.77 22.96 -12.47
C LYS A 94 1.21 23.50 -11.11
N HIS A 95 1.91 22.69 -10.32
CA HIS A 95 2.26 23.01 -8.94
C HIS A 95 3.79 22.92 -8.71
N PRO A 96 4.48 24.07 -8.51
CA PRO A 96 5.92 24.07 -8.30
C PRO A 96 6.35 23.30 -7.05
N GLU A 97 5.51 23.21 -6.02
CA GLU A 97 5.78 22.45 -4.79
C GLU A 97 5.89 20.94 -5.05
N VAL A 98 5.02 20.41 -5.92
CA VAL A 98 5.07 19.01 -6.36
C VAL A 98 6.38 18.74 -7.12
N ARG A 99 6.78 19.68 -7.99
CA ARG A 99 8.04 19.59 -8.73
C ARG A 99 9.26 19.60 -7.80
N GLU A 100 9.29 20.48 -6.80
CA GLU A 100 10.36 20.51 -5.80
C GLU A 100 10.44 19.22 -5.00
N TYR A 101 9.30 18.65 -4.61
CA TYR A 101 9.26 17.38 -3.89
C TYR A 101 9.81 16.25 -4.77
N CYS A 102 9.38 16.13 -6.02
CA CYS A 102 9.89 15.14 -6.97
C CYS A 102 11.39 15.31 -7.26
N ALA A 103 11.90 16.53 -7.29
CA ALA A 103 13.34 16.80 -7.42
C ALA A 103 14.11 16.25 -6.21
N LYS A 104 13.66 16.53 -4.98
CA LYS A 104 14.27 16.00 -3.74
C LYS A 104 14.24 14.47 -3.69
N VAL A 105 13.18 13.85 -4.20
CA VAL A 105 13.07 12.39 -4.33
C VAL A 105 14.13 11.85 -5.32
N THR A 106 14.30 12.53 -6.45
CA THR A 106 15.28 12.15 -7.49
C THR A 106 16.72 12.34 -7.02
N GLU A 107 17.00 13.39 -6.23
CA GLU A 107 18.31 13.61 -5.57
C GLU A 107 18.68 12.47 -4.61
N THR A 108 17.68 11.80 -4.04
CA THR A 108 17.88 10.61 -3.20
C THR A 108 18.21 9.35 -4.04
N GLY A 109 18.25 9.47 -5.37
CA GLY A 109 18.62 8.39 -6.29
C GLY A 109 17.50 7.38 -6.54
N ARG A 110 16.23 7.74 -6.26
CA ARG A 110 15.07 6.86 -6.46
C ARG A 110 13.97 7.55 -7.26
N GLN A 111 13.11 6.75 -7.88
CA GLN A 111 11.87 7.26 -8.46
C GLN A 111 10.78 7.44 -7.39
N PRO A 112 9.79 8.33 -7.63
CA PRO A 112 8.63 8.46 -6.76
C PRO A 112 7.82 7.17 -6.70
N ILE A 113 7.21 6.92 -5.55
CA ILE A 113 6.36 5.73 -5.30
C ILE A 113 4.88 6.10 -5.35
N MET A 114 4.01 5.08 -5.42
CA MET A 114 2.56 5.26 -5.42
C MET A 114 2.06 6.12 -4.26
N ALA A 115 2.57 5.88 -3.04
CA ALA A 115 2.20 6.69 -1.87
C ALA A 115 2.55 8.18 -1.99
N GLU A 116 3.63 8.51 -2.71
CA GLU A 116 4.04 9.88 -2.92
C GLU A 116 3.20 10.54 -4.00
N PHE A 117 2.86 9.80 -5.05
CA PHE A 117 1.93 10.27 -6.07
C PHE A 117 0.55 10.56 -5.49
N GLU A 118 -0.02 9.65 -4.69
CA GLU A 118 -1.29 9.87 -4.00
C GLU A 118 -1.24 11.12 -3.11
N ALA A 119 -0.15 11.32 -2.38
CA ALA A 119 0.03 12.51 -1.54
C ALA A 119 0.17 13.81 -2.35
N CYS A 120 0.90 13.80 -3.47
CA CYS A 120 0.99 14.93 -4.37
C CYS A 120 -0.37 15.29 -4.97
N ARG A 121 -1.15 14.28 -5.34
CA ARG A 121 -2.49 14.46 -5.90
C ARG A 121 -3.47 14.99 -4.84
N GLU A 122 -3.52 14.41 -3.65
CA GLU A 122 -4.37 14.87 -2.55
C GLU A 122 -4.05 16.33 -2.17
N TRP A 123 -2.77 16.69 -2.14
CA TRP A 123 -2.37 18.08 -1.89
C TRP A 123 -2.81 19.03 -3.02
N ALA A 124 -2.65 18.62 -4.28
CA ALA A 124 -3.07 19.44 -5.42
C ALA A 124 -4.60 19.66 -5.42
N GLU A 125 -5.38 18.61 -5.17
CA GLU A 125 -6.84 18.70 -5.00
C GLU A 125 -7.21 19.67 -3.85
N ASP A 126 -6.52 19.58 -2.71
CA ASP A 126 -6.72 20.48 -1.56
C ASP A 126 -6.39 21.94 -1.87
N VAL A 127 -5.34 22.20 -2.66
CA VAL A 127 -4.91 23.55 -3.04
C VAL A 127 -5.86 24.15 -4.06
N ASP A 128 -6.24 23.38 -5.08
CA ASP A 128 -7.21 23.81 -6.09
C ASP A 128 -8.57 24.13 -5.43
N PHE A 129 -9.03 23.28 -4.51
CA PHE A 129 -10.28 23.50 -3.77
C PHE A 129 -10.23 24.77 -2.89
N LYS A 130 -9.09 25.03 -2.24
CA LYS A 130 -8.90 26.26 -1.44
C LYS A 130 -8.78 27.51 -2.30
N ALA A 131 -8.15 27.40 -3.47
CA ALA A 131 -8.05 28.49 -4.43
C ALA A 131 -9.43 28.87 -4.96
N GLU A 132 -10.26 27.88 -5.32
CA GLU A 132 -11.63 28.10 -5.79
C GLU A 132 -12.53 28.72 -4.71
N LYS A 133 -12.37 28.31 -3.45
CA LYS A 133 -13.14 28.86 -2.33
C LYS A 133 -12.72 30.28 -1.92
N ASN A 134 -11.50 30.72 -2.22
CA ASN A 134 -11.04 32.09 -1.96
C ASN A 134 -11.45 33.09 -3.05
N ILE A 135 -12.06 32.61 -4.13
CA ILE A 135 -12.55 33.44 -5.26
C ILE A 135 -14.06 33.74 -5.13
N LEU A 136 -14.76 33.05 -4.20
CA LEU A 136 -16.15 33.30 -3.78
C LEU A 136 -16.23 34.19 -2.55
#